data_AF-A0A2W2EM07-F1
#
_entry.id   AF-A0A2W2EM07-F1
#
_cell.length_a   1.000
_cell.length_b   1.000
_cell.length_c   1.000
_cell.angle_alpha   90.00
_cell.angle_beta   90.00
_cell.angle_gamma   90.00
#
_symmetry.space_group_name_H-M   'P 1'
#
loop_
_entity.id
_entity.type
_entity.pdbx_description
1 polymer ?
#
loop_
_entity_poly.entity_id
_entity_poly.type
_entity_poly.pdbx_seq_one_letter_code
_entity_poly.pdbx_strand_id
1 'polypeptide(L)'
;MIDTWLISKYCEVDVSGQVLRDAIRTEAPTVASELRDVLTRLTSTEEQLARLLPVLEQDLRGVEQNLTAGPGDRAPLVESVGVLQARAPRLDALVARRAAQIEHLQSLTRVWVAQQADPPATSTAQQ
;
A
#
# COMPACT_ATOMS: atom_id res chain seq x y z
N MET A 1 -3.00 11.06 9.43
CA MET A 1 -2.07 10.42 10.40
C MET A 1 -1.19 9.48 9.59
N ILE A 2 0.14 9.58 9.65
CA ILE A 2 0.99 8.58 8.96
C ILE A 2 0.83 7.27 9.73
N ASP A 3 0.30 6.26 9.06
CA ASP A 3 0.18 4.95 9.64
C ASP A 3 1.46 4.14 9.36
N THR A 4 2.27 3.93 10.39
CA THR A 4 3.54 3.20 10.28
C THR A 4 3.35 1.68 10.31
N TRP A 5 2.12 1.21 10.53
CA TRP A 5 1.75 -0.21 10.47
C TRP A 5 2.22 -0.91 9.19
N LEU A 6 2.20 -0.23 8.03
CA LEU A 6 2.63 -0.85 6.77
C LEU A 6 4.13 -1.16 6.74
N ILE A 7 4.96 -0.39 7.46
CA ILE A 7 6.38 -0.73 7.64
C ILE A 7 6.51 -2.00 8.46
N SER A 8 5.80 -2.07 9.59
CA SER A 8 5.81 -3.26 10.44
C SER A 8 5.32 -4.51 9.67
N LYS A 9 4.21 -4.37 8.93
CA LYS A 9 3.61 -5.44 8.14
C LYS A 9 4.51 -6.00 7.03
N TYR A 10 5.19 -5.13 6.27
CA TYR A 10 5.92 -5.54 5.06
C TYR A 10 7.44 -5.59 5.21
N CYS A 11 7.98 -4.98 6.25
CA CYS A 11 9.42 -4.84 6.45
C CYS A 11 9.89 -5.38 7.81
N GLU A 12 8.98 -5.75 8.73
CA GLU A 12 9.31 -6.26 10.07
C GLU A 12 10.18 -5.30 10.90
N VAL A 13 10.05 -3.99 10.65
CA VAL A 13 10.79 -2.94 11.35
C VAL A 13 9.81 -1.93 11.94
N ASP A 14 10.07 -1.52 13.17
CA ASP A 14 9.34 -0.43 13.81
C ASP A 14 10.03 0.90 13.55
N VAL A 15 9.39 1.75 12.75
CA VAL A 15 9.80 3.14 12.53
C VAL A 15 8.83 4.05 13.27
N SER A 16 9.36 4.91 14.14
CA SER A 16 8.54 5.88 14.86
C SER A 16 7.89 6.88 13.90
N GLY A 17 6.58 7.02 13.98
CA GLY A 17 5.84 8.02 13.20
C GLY A 17 6.27 9.46 13.51
N GLN A 18 6.91 9.72 14.65
CA GLN A 18 7.49 11.02 14.96
C GLN A 18 8.68 11.35 14.03
N VAL A 19 9.57 10.38 13.80
CA VAL A 19 10.74 10.55 12.94
C VAL A 19 10.33 10.88 11.50
N LEU A 20 9.29 10.21 10.98
CA LEU A 20 8.73 10.50 9.65
C LEU A 20 8.01 11.85 9.58
N ARG A 21 7.51 12.38 10.70
CA ARG A 21 6.92 13.73 10.75
C ARG A 21 7.98 14.82 10.77
N ASP A 22 9.07 14.60 11.50
CA ASP A 22 10.15 15.57 11.61
C ASP A 22 10.91 15.72 10.28
N ALA A 23 10.96 14.66 9.46
CA ALA A 23 11.51 14.69 8.10
C ALA A 23 10.79 15.62 7.11
N ILE A 24 9.60 16.15 7.44
CA ILE A 24 8.93 17.18 6.61
C ILE A 24 9.64 18.53 6.72
N ARG A 25 10.33 18.77 7.83
CA ARG A 25 10.91 20.08 8.16
C ARG A 25 12.21 20.36 7.40
N THR A 26 12.72 19.39 6.66
CA THR A 26 13.93 19.51 5.84
C THR A 26 13.56 19.77 4.39
N GLU A 27 14.13 20.79 3.76
CA GLU A 27 13.89 21.14 2.35
C GLU A 27 14.52 20.14 1.37
N ALA A 28 15.52 19.38 1.80
CA ALA A 28 16.19 18.37 1.00
C ALA A 28 15.54 16.98 1.16
N PRO A 29 15.46 16.17 0.08
CA PRO A 29 14.96 14.80 0.16
C PRO A 29 15.89 13.95 1.04
N THR A 30 15.30 13.29 2.04
CA THR A 30 15.96 12.36 2.96
C THR A 30 15.34 10.98 2.84
N VAL A 31 16.01 9.94 3.35
CA VAL A 31 15.44 8.58 3.40
C VAL A 31 14.13 8.56 4.20
N ALA A 32 14.02 9.38 5.27
CA ALA A 32 12.79 9.51 6.03
C ALA A 32 11.65 10.17 5.24
N SER A 33 11.94 11.20 4.44
CA SER A 33 10.91 11.84 3.60
C SER A 33 10.46 10.89 2.49
N GLU A 34 11.38 10.15 1.86
CA GLU A 34 11.04 9.13 0.85
C GLU A 34 10.22 7.97 1.44
N LEU A 35 10.59 7.49 2.64
CA LEU A 35 9.82 6.46 3.35
C LEU A 35 8.38 6.90 3.61
N ARG A 36 8.20 8.14 4.08
CA ARG A 36 6.88 8.74 4.30
C ARG A 36 6.09 8.83 2.98
N ASP A 37 6.75 9.23 1.91
CA ASP A 37 6.14 9.39 0.59
C ASP A 37 5.63 8.06 0.04
N VAL A 38 6.48 7.03 0.10
CA VAL A 38 6.11 5.67 -0.30
C VAL A 38 4.97 5.14 0.56
N LEU A 39 5.02 5.34 1.88
CA LEU A 39 3.93 4.98 2.79
C LEU A 39 2.61 5.64 2.40
N THR A 40 2.62 6.95 2.17
CA THR A 40 1.41 7.70 1.80
C THR A 40 0.81 7.16 0.51
N ARG A 41 1.66 6.89 -0.51
CA ARG A 41 1.21 6.33 -1.79
C ARG A 41 0.71 4.90 -1.65
N LEU A 42 1.33 4.09 -0.78
CA LEU A 42 0.91 2.71 -0.52
C LEU A 42 -0.41 2.66 0.25
N THR A 43 -0.58 3.45 1.31
CA THR A 43 -1.86 3.58 2.04
C THR A 43 -3.00 3.95 1.10
N SER A 44 -2.81 4.95 0.24
CA SER A 44 -3.82 5.34 -0.75
C SER A 44 -4.15 4.21 -1.75
N THR A 45 -3.18 3.35 -2.06
CA THR A 45 -3.39 2.20 -2.96
C THR A 45 -4.14 1.08 -2.25
N GLU A 46 -3.79 0.78 -0.99
CA GLU A 46 -4.52 -0.17 -0.13
C GLU A 46 -5.98 0.27 0.09
N GLU A 47 -6.23 1.57 0.33
CA GLU A 47 -7.59 2.11 0.45
C GLU A 47 -8.41 1.97 -0.83
N GLN A 48 -7.79 2.18 -1.99
CA GLN A 48 -8.45 1.98 -3.28
C GLN A 48 -8.80 0.51 -3.50
N LEU A 49 -7.90 -0.41 -3.19
CA LEU A 49 -8.16 -1.85 -3.27
C LEU A 49 -9.26 -2.28 -2.28
N ALA A 50 -9.22 -1.78 -1.04
CA ALA A 50 -10.22 -2.07 -0.02
C ALA A 50 -11.63 -1.60 -0.41
N ARG A 51 -11.75 -0.52 -1.19
CA ARG A 51 -13.04 -0.06 -1.74
C ARG A 51 -13.55 -0.92 -2.89
N LEU A 52 -12.66 -1.56 -3.65
CA LEU A 52 -13.03 -2.39 -4.80
C LEU A 52 -13.43 -3.81 -4.37
N LEU A 53 -12.82 -4.36 -3.33
CA LEU A 53 -13.06 -5.74 -2.88
C LEU A 53 -14.54 -6.06 -2.59
N PRO A 54 -15.29 -5.26 -1.80
CA PRO A 54 -16.70 -5.57 -1.52
C PRO A 54 -17.59 -5.56 -2.76
N VAL A 55 -17.29 -4.67 -3.72
CA VAL A 55 -18.03 -4.57 -4.99
C VAL A 55 -17.77 -5.82 -5.83
N LEU A 56 -16.52 -6.27 -5.91
CA LEU A 56 -16.14 -7.49 -6.61
C LEU A 56 -16.78 -8.75 -6.00
N GLU A 57 -16.78 -8.86 -4.67
CA GLU A 57 -17.42 -9.97 -3.96
C GLU A 57 -18.94 -10.01 -4.18
N GLN A 58 -19.57 -8.83 -4.19
CA GLN A 58 -21.00 -8.72 -4.47
C GLN A 58 -21.33 -9.15 -5.90
N ASP A 59 -20.55 -8.69 -6.88
CA ASP A 59 -20.71 -9.06 -8.29
C ASP A 59 -20.52 -10.57 -8.50
N LEU A 60 -19.47 -11.15 -7.90
CA LEU A 60 -19.21 -12.59 -7.98
C LEU A 60 -20.39 -13.39 -7.42
N ARG A 61 -20.91 -12.99 -6.25
CA ARG A 61 -22.10 -13.62 -5.65
C ARG A 61 -23.33 -13.49 -6.54
N GLY A 62 -23.51 -12.34 -7.20
CA GLY A 62 -24.58 -12.12 -8.17
C GLY A 62 -24.46 -13.06 -9.38
N VAL A 63 -23.25 -13.25 -9.91
CA VAL A 63 -22.96 -14.19 -10.99
C VAL A 63 -23.23 -15.63 -10.55
N GLU A 64 -22.76 -16.05 -9.38
CA GLU A 64 -23.01 -17.38 -8.82
C GLU A 64 -24.52 -17.67 -8.69
N GLN A 65 -25.28 -16.71 -8.15
CA GLN A 65 -26.74 -16.82 -8.02
C GLN A 65 -27.42 -17.00 -9.38
N ASN A 66 -27.00 -16.27 -10.41
CA ASN A 66 -27.51 -16.43 -11.77
C ASN A 66 -27.17 -17.80 -12.36
N LEU A 67 -25.94 -18.30 -12.15
CA LEU A 67 -25.51 -19.61 -12.65
C LEU A 67 -26.25 -20.76 -11.97
N THR A 68 -26.64 -20.59 -10.70
CA THR A 68 -27.40 -21.59 -9.93
C THR A 68 -28.92 -21.49 -10.09
N ALA A 69 -29.43 -20.44 -10.74
CA ALA A 69 -30.87 -20.20 -10.88
C ALA A 69 -31.52 -21.24 -11.80
N GLY A 70 -32.60 -21.86 -11.34
CA GLY A 70 -33.38 -22.82 -12.12
C GLY A 70 -34.38 -22.16 -13.07
N PRO A 71 -35.02 -22.96 -13.94
CA PRO A 71 -36.09 -22.46 -14.80
C PRO A 71 -37.25 -21.89 -13.97
N GLY A 72 -37.50 -20.58 -14.09
CA GLY A 72 -38.56 -19.88 -13.37
C GLY A 72 -38.10 -19.10 -12.13
N ASP A 73 -36.85 -19.24 -11.71
CA ASP A 73 -36.29 -18.43 -10.63
C ASP A 73 -36.01 -16.99 -11.10
N ARG A 74 -36.22 -16.03 -10.19
CA ARG A 74 -35.78 -14.65 -10.42
C ARG A 74 -34.26 -14.60 -10.26
N ALA A 75 -33.57 -14.58 -11.39
CA ALA A 75 -32.14 -14.33 -11.41
C ALA A 75 -31.88 -12.84 -11.10
N PRO A 76 -30.98 -12.51 -10.15
CA PRO A 76 -30.67 -11.13 -9.83
C PRO A 76 -30.02 -10.44 -11.04
N LEU A 77 -30.35 -9.17 -11.28
CA LEU A 77 -29.69 -8.41 -12.33
C LEU A 77 -28.20 -8.29 -11.96
N VAL A 78 -27.32 -8.97 -12.71
CA VAL A 78 -25.88 -8.73 -12.57
C VAL A 78 -25.63 -7.34 -13.12
N GLU A 79 -25.43 -6.37 -12.23
CA GLU A 79 -24.87 -5.11 -12.68
C GLU A 79 -23.47 -5.38 -13.19
N SER A 80 -23.29 -5.33 -14.51
CA SER A 80 -21.97 -5.38 -15.18
C SER A 80 -21.04 -4.21 -14.79
N VAL A 81 -21.39 -3.45 -13.75
CA VAL A 81 -20.70 -2.28 -13.22
C VAL A 81 -19.45 -2.69 -12.45
N GLY A 82 -19.44 -3.75 -11.63
CA GLY A 82 -18.18 -4.19 -11.04
C GLY A 82 -17.28 -4.89 -12.06
N VAL A 83 -17.80 -5.50 -13.13
CA VAL A 83 -17.00 -5.90 -14.33
C VAL A 83 -16.43 -4.69 -15.09
N LEU A 84 -17.14 -3.56 -15.12
CA LEU A 84 -16.68 -2.31 -15.72
C LEU A 84 -15.70 -1.53 -14.83
N GLN A 85 -15.91 -1.54 -13.51
CA GLN A 85 -15.06 -0.89 -12.50
C GLN A 85 -13.79 -1.70 -12.21
N ALA A 86 -13.89 -3.04 -12.30
CA ALA A 86 -12.79 -3.97 -12.29
C ALA A 86 -12.43 -4.44 -13.70
N ARG A 87 -12.67 -3.61 -14.74
CA ARG A 87 -12.00 -3.78 -16.04
C ARG A 87 -10.56 -4.11 -15.72
N ALA A 88 -10.18 -5.37 -16.00
CA ALA A 88 -8.96 -6.00 -15.50
C ALA A 88 -7.72 -5.07 -15.47
N PRO A 89 -7.51 -4.19 -16.48
CA PRO A 89 -6.39 -3.24 -16.46
C PRO A 89 -6.29 -2.35 -15.21
N ARG A 90 -7.40 -1.96 -14.58
CA ARG A 90 -7.37 -1.08 -13.39
C ARG A 90 -7.00 -1.85 -12.13
N LEU A 91 -7.60 -3.02 -11.92
CA LEU A 91 -7.29 -3.85 -10.75
C LEU A 91 -5.86 -4.39 -10.86
N ASP A 92 -5.48 -4.93 -12.01
CA ASP A 92 -4.14 -5.43 -12.28
C ASP A 92 -3.09 -4.33 -12.10
N ALA A 93 -3.36 -3.11 -12.60
CA ALA A 93 -2.47 -1.97 -12.39
C ALA A 93 -2.38 -1.55 -10.91
N LEU A 94 -3.48 -1.59 -10.15
CA LEU A 94 -3.46 -1.29 -8.71
C LEU A 94 -2.67 -2.35 -7.93
N VAL A 95 -2.83 -3.63 -8.27
CA VAL A 95 -2.08 -4.74 -7.67
C VAL A 95 -0.59 -4.64 -8.01
N ALA A 96 -0.25 -4.39 -9.28
CA ALA A 96 1.14 -4.20 -9.70
C ALA A 96 1.77 -2.97 -9.05
N ARG A 97 1.03 -1.86 -8.98
CA ARG A 97 1.46 -0.64 -8.27
C ARG A 97 1.72 -0.93 -6.79
N ARG A 98 0.82 -1.66 -6.12
CA ARG A 98 0.98 -2.06 -4.72
C ARG A 98 2.24 -2.91 -4.53
N ALA A 99 2.49 -3.88 -5.41
CA ALA A 99 3.69 -4.71 -5.35
C ALA A 99 4.97 -3.86 -5.48
N ALA A 100 5.04 -2.98 -6.48
CA ALA A 100 6.20 -2.09 -6.67
C ALA A 100 6.41 -1.13 -5.49
N GLN A 101 5.32 -0.64 -4.88
CA GLN A 101 5.39 0.22 -3.69
C GLN A 101 5.89 -0.54 -2.46
N ILE A 102 5.52 -1.81 -2.29
CA ILE A 102 6.03 -2.67 -1.21
C ILE A 102 7.52 -2.92 -1.39
N GLU A 103 7.98 -3.27 -2.59
CA GLU A 103 9.41 -3.47 -2.88
C GLU A 103 10.24 -2.20 -2.65
N HIS A 104 9.69 -1.05 -3.04
CA HIS A 104 10.33 0.24 -2.79
C HIS A 104 10.39 0.55 -1.30
N LEU A 105 9.31 0.29 -0.56
CA LEU A 105 9.27 0.44 0.90
C LEU A 105 10.35 -0.41 1.57
N GLN A 106 10.42 -1.70 1.24
CA GLN A 106 11.41 -2.63 1.76
C GLN A 106 12.85 -2.18 1.47
N SER A 107 13.10 -1.66 0.27
CA SER A 107 14.42 -1.16 -0.12
C SER A 107 14.81 0.09 0.67
N LEU A 108 13.91 1.06 0.80
CA LEU A 108 14.14 2.25 1.62
C LEU A 108 14.32 1.91 3.10
N THR A 109 13.53 0.97 3.64
CA THR A 109 13.67 0.53 5.04
C THR A 109 15.03 -0.13 5.29
N ARG A 110 15.56 -0.90 4.34
CA ARG A 110 16.93 -1.44 4.46
C ARG A 110 17.98 -0.34 4.51
N VAL A 111 17.88 0.67 3.65
CA VAL A 111 18.79 1.83 3.66
C VAL A 111 18.68 2.60 4.97
N TRP A 112 17.46 2.82 5.45
CA TRP A 112 17.18 3.48 6.71
C TRP A 112 17.82 2.75 7.91
N VAL A 113 17.64 1.43 7.99
CA VAL A 113 18.25 0.61 9.05
C VAL A 113 19.77 0.68 8.98
N ALA A 114 20.36 0.61 7.78
CA ALA A 114 21.81 0.74 7.60
C ALA A 114 22.34 2.11 8.07
N GLN A 115 21.62 3.20 7.77
CA GLN A 115 22.00 4.55 8.23
C GLN A 115 21.93 4.72 9.74
N GLN A 116 21.00 4.01 10.41
CA GLN A 116 20.91 4.05 11.87
C GLN A 116 21.90 3.11 12.56
N ALA A 117 22.38 2.08 11.87
CA ALA A 117 23.38 1.15 12.38
C ALA A 117 24.82 1.71 12.32
N ASP A 118 25.05 2.76 11.53
CA ASP A 118 26.33 3.46 11.43
C ASP A 118 26.32 4.68 12.38
N PRO A 119 26.80 4.55 13.63
CA PRO A 119 27.00 5.74 14.45
C PRO A 119 28.04 6.62 13.74
N PRO A 120 27.90 7.96 13.74
CA PRO A 120 28.94 8.82 13.21
C PRO A 120 30.23 8.46 13.93
N ALA A 121 31.22 7.96 13.17
CA ALA A 121 32.57 7.80 13.66
C ALA A 121 32.94 9.15 14.26
N THR A 122 33.04 9.16 15.59
CA THR A 122 33.50 10.30 16.36
C THR A 122 34.76 10.80 15.68
N SER A 123 34.72 12.02 15.14
CA SER A 123 35.90 12.84 14.89
C SER A 123 36.64 12.97 16.21
N THR A 124 37.45 11.96 16.51
CA THR A 124 38.44 11.92 17.58
C THR A 124 39.78 12.06 16.88
N ALA A 125 40.03 13.26 16.34
CA ALA A 125 41.30 13.73 15.77
C ALA A 125 41.03 15.19 15.31
N GLN A 126 41.73 16.25 15.72
CA GLN A 126 43.00 16.43 16.40
C GLN A 126 43.01 17.85 17.01
N GLN A 127 43.60 17.94 18.20
CA GLN A 127 44.45 19.03 18.74
C GLN A 127 43.93 20.47 18.77
#